data_AF-A0A166U8Z3-F1
#
_entry.id   AF-A0A166U8Z3-F1
#
_cell.length_a   1.000
_cell.length_b   1.000
_cell.length_c   1.000
_cell.angle_alpha   90.00
_cell.angle_beta   90.00
_cell.angle_gamma   90.00
#
_symmetry.space_group_name_H-M   'P 1'
#
loop_
_entity.id
_entity.type
_entity.pdbx_description
1 polymer ?
#
loop_
_entity_poly.entity_id
_entity_poly.type
_entity_poly.pdbx_seq_one_letter_code
_entity_poly.pdbx_strand_id
1 'polypeptide(L)'
;MKNEVNLKPPRTFDEQIEILRSRNIIINDKEKARKILSTVNYYRLTGYALHIKCGEHYMKGYTIESIFGIYSFDKRMRNILMDALETVEISMRTSIAYVVGHKYGPDGYMYADNFKMVDKNRKYHKKFLQELEREKKSNKRELFIEHYINNYHGSLPIWVATEIMTFGMLSRLYANLKT
;
A
#
# COMPACT_ATOMS: atom_id res chain seq x y z
N MET A 1 23.89 28.87 -0.01
CA MET A 1 23.42 28.49 1.33
C MET A 1 22.19 27.61 1.16
N LYS A 2 22.25 26.33 1.56
CA LYS A 2 21.05 25.49 1.61
C LYS A 2 20.16 26.07 2.71
N ASN A 3 18.93 26.48 2.40
CA ASN A 3 17.93 26.76 3.43
C ASN A 3 17.78 25.47 4.23
N GLU A 4 18.33 25.43 5.44
CA GLU A 4 18.13 24.32 6.36
C GLU A 4 16.65 24.26 6.69
N VAL A 5 15.97 23.28 6.09
CA VAL A 5 14.58 22.97 6.42
C VAL A 5 14.59 22.41 7.84
N ASN A 6 14.37 23.28 8.82
CA ASN A 6 14.31 22.88 10.22
C ASN A 6 12.96 22.20 10.49
N LEU A 7 13.01 20.92 10.86
CA LEU A 7 11.82 20.16 11.22
C LEU A 7 11.27 20.66 12.57
N LYS A 8 9.95 20.75 12.68
CA LYS A 8 9.33 21.15 13.95
C LYS A 8 9.63 20.10 15.03
N PRO A 9 9.93 20.52 16.27
CA PRO A 9 10.14 19.59 17.37
C PRO A 9 8.87 18.78 17.66
N PRO A 10 9.01 17.56 18.22
CA PRO A 10 7.86 16.75 18.61
C PRO A 10 7.03 17.47 19.66
N ARG A 11 5.72 17.19 19.67
CA ARG A 11 4.76 17.72 20.64
C ARG A 11 4.16 16.59 21.44
N THR A 12 4.06 16.78 22.74
CA THR A 12 3.30 15.91 23.65
C THR A 12 1.82 15.87 23.28
N PHE A 13 1.08 14.85 23.74
CA PHE A 13 -0.35 14.77 23.47
C PHE A 13 -1.12 15.97 24.05
N ASP A 14 -0.69 16.48 25.21
CA ASP A 14 -1.24 17.69 25.80
C ASP A 14 -1.06 18.92 24.91
N GLU A 15 0.16 19.15 24.41
CA GLU A 15 0.42 20.23 23.46
C GLU A 15 -0.39 20.08 22.17
N GLN A 16 -0.55 18.85 21.68
CA GLN A 16 -1.37 18.56 20.50
C GLN A 16 -2.84 18.91 20.73
N ILE A 17 -3.39 18.63 21.92
CA ILE A 17 -4.76 18.99 22.31
C ILE A 17 -4.92 20.51 22.30
N GLU A 18 -3.97 21.25 22.87
CA GLU A 18 -4.03 22.71 22.89
C GLU A 18 -3.91 23.32 21.48
N ILE A 19 -3.11 22.71 20.58
CA ILE A 19 -3.08 23.10 19.17
C ILE A 19 -4.43 22.86 18.48
N LEU A 20 -5.15 21.79 18.81
CA LEU A 20 -6.48 21.54 18.24
C LEU A 20 -7.49 22.57 18.75
N ARG A 21 -7.46 22.89 20.04
CA ARG A 21 -8.30 23.94 20.65
C ARG A 21 -8.06 25.29 20.00
N SER A 22 -6.81 25.71 19.86
CA SER A 22 -6.46 27.00 19.24
C SER A 22 -6.89 27.08 17.77
N ARG A 23 -7.12 25.94 17.12
CA ARG A 23 -7.57 25.84 15.72
C ARG A 23 -9.08 25.62 15.58
N ASN A 24 -9.89 25.90 16.60
CA ASN A 24 -11.35 25.74 16.63
C ASN A 24 -11.88 24.29 16.70
N ILE A 25 -11.07 23.30 17.05
CA ILE A 25 -11.59 21.96 17.36
C ILE A 25 -12.02 21.90 18.82
N ILE A 26 -13.26 21.47 19.03
CA ILE A 26 -13.86 21.32 20.35
C ILE A 26 -13.29 20.05 21.01
N ILE A 27 -12.80 20.22 22.25
CA ILE A 27 -12.30 19.14 23.10
C ILE A 27 -13.17 19.08 24.35
N ASN A 28 -14.20 18.23 24.32
CA ASN A 28 -15.15 18.05 25.41
C ASN A 28 -14.54 17.25 26.58
N ASP A 29 -13.76 16.21 26.26
CA ASP A 29 -13.08 15.36 27.23
C ASP A 29 -11.59 15.25 26.88
N LYS A 30 -10.75 15.80 27.76
CA LYS A 30 -9.30 15.86 27.57
C LYS A 30 -8.66 14.46 27.63
N GLU A 31 -9.14 13.58 28.49
CA GLU A 31 -8.60 12.22 28.63
C GLU A 31 -8.95 11.37 27.41
N LYS A 32 -10.19 11.49 26.92
CA LYS A 32 -10.61 10.85 25.67
C LYS A 32 -9.82 11.38 24.47
N ALA A 33 -9.59 12.69 24.39
CA ALA A 33 -8.76 13.28 23.34
C ALA A 33 -7.32 12.75 23.40
N ARG A 34 -6.72 12.64 24.60
CA ARG A 34 -5.40 12.05 24.78
C ARG A 34 -5.37 10.59 24.31
N LYS A 35 -6.37 9.80 24.66
CA LYS A 35 -6.50 8.39 24.20
C LYS A 35 -6.62 8.28 22.68
N ILE A 36 -7.36 9.19 22.04
CA ILE A 36 -7.45 9.24 20.57
C ILE A 36 -6.07 9.52 19.97
N LEU A 37 -5.36 10.54 20.47
CA LEU A 37 -4.05 10.95 19.95
C LEU A 37 -2.93 9.95 20.24
N SER A 38 -3.05 9.14 21.30
CA SER A 38 -2.14 8.03 21.56
C SER A 38 -2.40 6.80 20.69
N THR A 39 -3.62 6.67 20.15
CA THR A 39 -4.00 5.57 19.24
C THR A 39 -3.80 5.93 17.77
N VAL A 40 -4.05 7.20 17.41
CA VAL A 40 -3.96 7.71 16.05
C VAL A 40 -3.08 8.94 16.05
N ASN A 41 -1.95 8.84 15.35
CA ASN A 41 -1.00 9.94 15.20
C ASN A 41 -1.72 11.23 14.73
N TYR A 42 -1.39 12.36 15.35
CA TYR A 42 -1.93 13.69 15.04
C TYR A 42 -2.00 14.01 13.54
N TYR A 43 -0.93 13.72 12.79
CA TYR A 43 -0.86 13.99 11.36
C TYR A 43 -1.89 13.17 10.57
N ARG A 44 -2.04 11.89 10.92
CA ARG A 44 -3.06 11.02 10.33
C ARG A 44 -4.46 11.51 10.66
N LEU A 45 -4.72 11.84 11.93
CA LEU A 45 -6.03 12.30 12.40
C LEU A 45 -6.44 13.61 11.70
N THR A 46 -5.55 14.59 11.67
CA THR A 46 -5.81 15.89 11.01
C THR A 46 -5.96 15.79 9.49
N GLY A 47 -5.41 14.74 8.86
CA GLY A 47 -5.71 14.39 7.48
C GLY A 47 -7.20 14.18 7.22
N TYR A 48 -7.94 13.60 8.17
CA TYR A 48 -9.40 13.42 8.05
C TYR A 48 -10.19 14.71 8.28
N ALA A 49 -9.55 15.77 8.76
CA ALA A 49 -10.15 17.09 8.97
C ALA A 49 -9.85 18.08 7.83
N LEU A 50 -9.17 17.67 6.75
CA LEU A 50 -8.81 18.57 5.65
C LEU A 50 -10.04 19.20 4.96
N HIS A 51 -11.14 18.46 4.84
CA HIS A 51 -12.38 18.94 4.24
C HIS A 51 -13.08 20.08 5.02
N ILE A 52 -12.73 20.26 6.31
CA ILE A 52 -13.24 21.33 7.19
C ILE A 52 -12.16 22.33 7.56
N LYS A 53 -11.00 22.30 6.90
CA LYS A 53 -9.89 23.20 7.20
C LYS A 53 -10.03 24.52 6.45
N CYS A 54 -9.94 25.64 7.17
CA CYS A 54 -10.00 27.00 6.65
C CYS A 54 -8.72 27.75 7.03
N GLY A 55 -7.71 27.71 6.15
CA GLY A 55 -6.38 28.25 6.44
C GLY A 55 -5.67 27.49 7.56
N GLU A 56 -5.29 28.16 8.63
CA GLU A 56 -4.67 27.52 9.81
C GLU A 56 -5.68 26.94 10.81
N HIS A 57 -6.96 27.29 10.67
CA HIS A 57 -8.04 26.89 11.58
C HIS A 57 -8.99 25.88 10.92
N TYR A 58 -9.91 25.33 11.69
CA TYR A 58 -11.00 24.49 11.21
C TYR A 58 -12.35 25.23 11.31
N MET A 59 -13.35 24.76 10.55
CA MET A 59 -14.74 25.19 10.70
C MET A 59 -15.20 24.96 12.15
N LYS A 60 -16.01 25.88 12.68
CA LYS A 60 -16.54 25.79 14.05
C LYS A 60 -17.54 24.64 14.18
N GLY A 61 -17.68 24.11 15.40
CA GLY A 61 -18.68 23.09 15.74
C GLY A 61 -18.19 21.63 15.60
N TYR A 62 -16.97 21.41 15.13
CA TYR A 62 -16.39 20.07 15.04
C TYR A 62 -15.63 19.69 16.30
N THR A 63 -15.87 18.47 16.80
CA THR A 63 -15.12 17.91 17.92
C THR A 63 -14.04 16.95 17.43
N ILE A 64 -13.05 16.66 18.28
CA ILE A 64 -12.03 15.65 17.98
C ILE A 64 -12.66 14.26 17.76
N GLU A 65 -13.74 13.94 18.47
CA GLU A 65 -14.50 12.70 18.29
C GLU A 65 -15.17 12.62 16.93
N SER A 66 -15.68 13.74 16.39
CA SER A 66 -16.24 13.78 15.04
C SER A 66 -15.19 13.43 13.99
N ILE A 67 -13.99 14.03 14.09
CA ILE A 67 -12.85 13.72 13.18
C ILE A 67 -12.44 12.25 13.32
N PHE A 68 -12.34 11.77 14.56
CA PHE A 68 -12.02 10.38 14.84
C PHE A 68 -13.11 9.41 14.33
N GLY A 69 -14.37 9.84 14.30
CA GLY A 69 -15.49 9.11 13.71
C GLY A 69 -15.31 8.87 12.22
N ILE A 70 -14.88 9.89 11.47
CA ILE A 70 -14.56 9.78 10.03
C ILE A 70 -13.41 8.80 9.81
N TYR A 71 -12.33 8.92 10.60
CA TYR A 71 -11.22 7.96 10.56
C TYR A 71 -11.70 6.52 10.84
N SER A 72 -12.54 6.35 11.86
CA SER A 72 -13.04 5.03 12.26
C SER A 72 -13.95 4.42 11.20
N PHE A 73 -14.76 5.25 10.54
CA PHE A 73 -15.58 4.84 9.40
C PHE A 73 -14.71 4.37 8.22
N ASP A 74 -13.75 5.18 7.80
CA ASP A 74 -12.78 4.82 6.74
C ASP A 74 -12.04 3.51 7.07
N LYS A 75 -11.60 3.33 8.31
CA LYS A 75 -10.96 2.09 8.76
C LYS A 75 -11.88 0.87 8.58
N ARG A 76 -13.16 0.97 8.95
CA ARG A 76 -14.11 -0.14 8.77
C ARG A 76 -14.35 -0.44 7.30
N MET A 77 -14.52 0.59 6.47
CA MET A 77 -14.68 0.43 5.02
C MET A 77 -13.46 -0.27 4.40
N ARG A 78 -12.24 0.15 4.76
CA ARG A 78 -11.01 -0.51 4.30
C ARG A 78 -10.94 -1.98 4.68
N ASN A 79 -11.39 -2.34 5.89
CA ASN A 79 -11.40 -3.74 6.31
C ASN A 79 -12.36 -4.60 5.47
N ILE A 80 -13.55 -4.09 5.15
CA ILE A 80 -14.50 -4.78 4.27
C ILE A 80 -13.93 -4.95 2.85
N LEU A 81 -13.28 -3.89 2.33
CA LEU A 81 -12.65 -3.96 1.02
C LEU A 81 -11.48 -4.94 0.97
N MET A 82 -10.70 -5.07 2.05
CA MET A 82 -9.58 -6.02 2.11
C MET A 82 -10.05 -7.47 1.97
N ASP A 83 -11.15 -7.83 2.62
CA ASP A 83 -11.77 -9.16 2.51
C ASP A 83 -12.16 -9.48 1.06
N ALA A 84 -12.84 -8.55 0.39
CA ALA A 84 -13.19 -8.71 -1.03
C ALA A 84 -11.96 -8.77 -1.95
N LEU A 85 -10.93 -7.96 -1.67
CA LEU A 85 -9.70 -7.90 -2.46
C LEU A 85 -8.88 -9.19 -2.36
N GLU A 86 -8.90 -9.88 -1.22
CA GLU A 86 -8.21 -11.18 -1.06
C GLU A 86 -8.70 -12.21 -2.08
N THR A 87 -10.03 -12.34 -2.22
CA THR A 87 -10.64 -13.25 -3.19
C THR A 87 -10.28 -12.89 -4.64
N VAL A 88 -10.32 -11.59 -4.97
CA VAL A 88 -9.95 -11.09 -6.31
C VAL A 88 -8.48 -11.35 -6.59
N GLU A 89 -7.58 -11.12 -5.63
CA GLU A 89 -6.15 -11.31 -5.79
C GLU A 89 -5.80 -12.79 -6.07
N ILE A 90 -6.39 -13.72 -5.32
CA ILE A 90 -6.20 -15.16 -5.54
C ILE A 90 -6.67 -15.55 -6.94
N SER A 91 -7.87 -15.13 -7.34
CA SER A 91 -8.42 -15.42 -8.66
C SER A 91 -7.55 -14.85 -9.80
N MET A 92 -7.02 -13.64 -9.63
CA MET A 92 -6.09 -13.03 -10.58
C MET A 92 -4.78 -13.80 -10.69
N ARG A 93 -4.18 -14.23 -9.56
CA ARG A 93 -2.97 -15.07 -9.56
C ARG A 93 -3.21 -16.35 -10.35
N THR A 94 -4.28 -17.08 -10.04
CA THR A 94 -4.65 -18.32 -10.74
C THR A 94 -4.82 -18.09 -12.24
N SER A 95 -5.57 -17.06 -12.63
CA SER A 95 -5.87 -16.78 -14.04
C SER A 95 -4.60 -16.41 -14.82
N ILE A 96 -3.75 -15.56 -14.26
CA ILE A 96 -2.49 -15.14 -14.89
C ILE A 96 -1.54 -16.34 -14.99
N ALA A 97 -1.36 -17.10 -13.92
CA ALA A 97 -0.49 -18.28 -13.91
C ALA A 97 -0.94 -19.31 -14.94
N TYR A 98 -2.24 -19.57 -15.02
CA TYR A 98 -2.82 -20.49 -16.00
C TYR A 98 -2.55 -20.01 -17.43
N VAL A 99 -2.95 -18.79 -17.77
CA VAL A 99 -2.83 -18.27 -19.15
C VAL A 99 -1.37 -18.17 -19.58
N VAL A 100 -0.51 -17.60 -18.74
CA VAL A 100 0.92 -17.44 -19.08
C VAL A 100 1.62 -18.80 -19.16
N GLY A 101 1.37 -19.68 -18.18
CA GLY A 101 2.01 -20.98 -18.12
C GLY A 101 1.68 -21.87 -19.31
N HIS A 102 0.42 -21.88 -19.75
CA HIS A 102 -0.01 -22.70 -20.89
C HIS A 102 0.35 -22.07 -22.24
N LYS A 103 0.36 -20.73 -22.36
CA LYS A 103 0.62 -20.05 -23.63
C LYS A 103 2.10 -19.85 -23.92
N TYR A 104 2.91 -19.60 -22.89
CA TYR A 104 4.31 -19.19 -23.03
C TYR A 104 5.30 -20.06 -22.26
N GLY A 105 4.82 -21.10 -21.56
CA GLY A 105 5.65 -21.97 -20.73
C GLY A 105 5.83 -21.45 -19.29
N PRO A 106 6.48 -22.26 -18.43
CA PRO A 106 6.60 -21.99 -17.00
C PRO A 106 7.36 -20.69 -16.69
N ASP A 107 8.35 -20.33 -17.49
CA ASP A 107 9.17 -19.13 -17.37
C ASP A 107 8.80 -18.05 -18.41
N GLY A 108 7.68 -18.20 -19.12
CA GLY A 108 7.25 -17.32 -20.21
C GLY A 108 7.18 -15.83 -19.83
N TYR A 109 6.97 -15.53 -18.56
CA TYR A 109 6.97 -14.16 -18.04
C TYR A 109 8.36 -13.48 -18.06
N MET A 110 9.43 -14.25 -18.16
CA MET A 110 10.80 -13.75 -18.23
C MET A 110 11.15 -13.15 -19.59
N TYR A 111 10.32 -13.35 -20.61
CA TYR A 111 10.61 -12.89 -21.97
C TYR A 111 9.69 -11.75 -22.38
N ALA A 112 10.27 -10.57 -22.62
CA ALA A 112 9.52 -9.37 -22.98
C ALA A 112 8.69 -9.54 -24.27
N ASP A 113 9.15 -10.38 -25.20
CA ASP A 113 8.52 -10.59 -26.50
C ASP A 113 7.16 -11.32 -26.39
N ASN A 114 6.85 -11.93 -25.24
CA ASN A 114 5.55 -12.54 -24.95
C ASN A 114 4.45 -11.52 -24.61
N PHE A 115 4.76 -10.22 -24.54
CA PHE A 115 3.84 -9.15 -24.12
C PHE A 115 3.54 -8.11 -25.23
N LYS A 116 2.50 -7.29 -25.06
CA LYS A 116 1.84 -6.47 -26.12
C LYS A 116 2.71 -5.47 -26.91
N MET A 117 3.84 -4.95 -26.40
CA MET A 117 4.62 -3.89 -27.10
C MET A 117 6.13 -3.94 -26.81
N VAL A 118 6.95 -4.31 -27.79
CA VAL A 118 8.37 -4.66 -27.60
C VAL A 118 9.25 -3.51 -27.07
N ASP A 119 9.11 -2.26 -27.54
CA ASP A 119 10.09 -1.20 -27.21
C ASP A 119 9.79 -0.40 -25.93
N LYS A 120 8.55 0.10 -25.74
CA LYS A 120 8.16 0.73 -24.47
C LYS A 120 8.09 -0.28 -23.33
N ASN A 121 7.73 -1.55 -23.60
CA ASN A 121 7.60 -2.56 -22.55
C ASN A 121 8.91 -3.23 -22.17
N ARG A 122 10.01 -3.13 -22.93
CA ARG A 122 11.31 -3.61 -22.45
C ARG A 122 11.74 -2.92 -21.15
N LYS A 123 11.46 -1.61 -21.01
CA LYS A 123 11.71 -0.88 -19.76
C LYS A 123 10.78 -1.31 -18.63
N TYR A 124 9.49 -1.49 -18.92
CA TYR A 124 8.50 -1.96 -17.93
C TYR A 124 8.78 -3.39 -17.48
N HIS A 125 9.08 -4.28 -18.41
CA HIS A 125 9.43 -5.68 -18.17
C HIS A 125 10.72 -5.78 -17.37
N LYS A 126 11.76 -5.02 -17.73
CA LYS A 126 12.98 -4.91 -16.91
C LYS A 126 12.68 -4.45 -15.48
N LYS A 127 11.82 -3.44 -15.32
CA LYS A 127 11.41 -2.97 -13.99
C LYS A 127 10.62 -4.05 -13.22
N PHE A 128 9.72 -4.76 -13.90
CA PHE A 128 8.96 -5.87 -13.33
C PHE A 128 9.87 -6.99 -12.86
N LEU A 129 10.88 -7.39 -13.65
CA LEU A 129 11.86 -8.39 -13.22
C LEU A 129 12.70 -7.92 -12.03
N GLN A 130 13.06 -6.64 -11.98
CA GLN A 130 13.76 -6.06 -10.83
C GLN A 130 12.89 -6.06 -9.57
N GLU A 131 11.60 -5.77 -9.70
CA GLU A 131 10.62 -5.86 -8.61
C GLU A 131 10.46 -7.31 -8.15
N LEU A 132 10.30 -8.26 -9.08
CA LEU A 132 10.15 -9.68 -8.75
C LEU A 132 11.38 -10.23 -8.04
N GLU A 133 12.58 -9.83 -8.45
CA GLU A 133 13.81 -10.24 -7.77
C GLU A 133 13.92 -9.65 -6.36
N ARG A 134 13.37 -8.45 -6.11
CA ARG A 134 13.25 -7.90 -4.75
C ARG A 134 12.27 -8.70 -3.91
N GLU A 135 11.11 -9.04 -4.47
CA GLU A 135 10.10 -9.85 -3.77
C GLU A 135 10.65 -11.25 -3.45
N LYS A 136 11.35 -11.88 -4.38
CA LYS A 136 12.01 -13.17 -4.15
C LYS A 136 13.04 -13.09 -3.02
N LYS A 137 13.83 -12.03 -2.95
CA LYS A 137 14.77 -11.80 -1.83
C LYS A 137 14.07 -11.56 -0.50
N SER A 138 12.96 -10.82 -0.51
CA SER A 138 12.14 -10.57 0.68
C SER A 138 11.51 -11.85 1.22
N ASN A 139 11.04 -12.72 0.32
CA ASN A 139 10.38 -13.98 0.64
C ASN A 139 11.33 -15.19 0.67
N LYS A 140 12.65 -14.99 0.73
CA LYS A 140 13.65 -16.07 0.64
C LYS A 140 13.58 -17.13 1.75
N ARG A 141 12.90 -16.81 2.86
CA ARG A 141 12.71 -17.71 4.02
C ARG A 141 11.42 -18.54 3.91
N GLU A 142 10.57 -18.24 2.95
CA GLU A 142 9.40 -19.06 2.67
C GLU A 142 9.86 -20.39 2.09
N LEU A 143 9.41 -21.51 2.67
CA LEU A 143 9.90 -22.85 2.34
C LEU A 143 9.80 -23.17 0.84
N PHE A 144 8.72 -22.73 0.19
CA PHE A 144 8.53 -22.95 -1.24
C PHE A 144 9.54 -22.14 -2.07
N ILE A 145 9.87 -20.91 -1.69
CA ILE A 145 10.89 -20.10 -2.38
C ILE A 145 12.29 -20.65 -2.13
N GLU A 146 12.60 -21.04 -0.89
CA GLU A 146 13.86 -21.67 -0.53
C GLU A 146 14.11 -22.93 -1.37
N HIS A 147 13.09 -23.77 -1.56
CA HIS A 147 13.15 -24.93 -2.43
C HIS A 147 13.58 -24.58 -3.86
N TYR A 148 12.99 -23.54 -4.47
CA TYR A 148 13.38 -23.12 -5.83
C TYR A 148 14.75 -22.46 -5.89
N ILE A 149 15.17 -21.73 -4.85
CA ILE A 149 16.52 -21.16 -4.78
C ILE A 149 17.56 -22.27 -4.76
N ASN A 150 17.36 -23.30 -3.93
CA ASN A 150 18.35 -24.35 -3.71
C ASN A 150 18.36 -25.40 -4.83
N ASN A 151 17.20 -25.74 -5.40
CA ASN A 151 17.07 -26.87 -6.35
C ASN A 151 16.94 -26.43 -7.81
N TYR A 152 16.59 -25.16 -8.08
CA TYR A 152 16.30 -24.66 -9.44
C TYR A 152 17.06 -23.38 -9.78
N HIS A 153 18.18 -23.12 -9.08
CA HIS A 153 18.99 -21.89 -9.23
C HIS A 153 18.16 -20.60 -9.09
N GLY A 154 17.06 -20.66 -8.34
CA GLY A 154 16.13 -19.56 -8.16
C GLY A 154 15.23 -19.24 -9.35
N SER A 155 15.14 -20.13 -10.34
CA SER A 155 14.15 -20.03 -11.42
C SER A 155 12.78 -20.39 -10.87
N LEU A 156 11.82 -19.46 -10.95
CA LEU A 156 10.47 -19.67 -10.46
C LEU A 156 9.55 -19.92 -11.67
N PRO A 157 8.76 -21.00 -11.69
CA PRO A 157 7.67 -21.09 -12.64
C PRO A 157 6.59 -20.05 -12.32
N ILE A 158 5.78 -19.66 -13.30
CA ILE A 158 4.85 -18.52 -13.16
C ILE A 158 3.86 -18.70 -12.00
N TRP A 159 3.36 -19.91 -11.75
CA TRP A 159 2.45 -20.19 -10.63
C TRP A 159 3.09 -20.02 -9.26
N VAL A 160 4.42 -20.10 -9.17
CA VAL A 160 5.18 -19.79 -7.94
C VAL A 160 5.52 -18.32 -7.89
N ALA A 161 5.92 -17.74 -9.03
CA ALA A 161 6.25 -16.32 -9.12
C ALA A 161 5.05 -15.44 -8.73
N THR A 162 3.82 -15.81 -9.13
CA THR A 162 2.61 -15.04 -8.80
C THR A 162 2.33 -14.97 -7.29
N GLU A 163 2.74 -15.96 -6.49
CA GLU A 163 2.50 -15.98 -5.04
C GLU A 163 3.28 -14.90 -4.29
N ILE A 164 4.44 -14.51 -4.80
CA ILE A 164 5.26 -13.44 -4.22
C ILE A 164 5.02 -12.08 -4.89
N MET A 165 4.19 -12.01 -5.93
CA MET A 165 3.85 -10.74 -6.57
C MET A 165 2.86 -9.95 -5.72
N THR A 166 3.11 -8.66 -5.59
CA THR A 166 2.12 -7.70 -5.06
C THR A 166 0.94 -7.56 -6.02
N PHE A 167 -0.23 -7.17 -5.52
CA PHE A 167 -1.40 -6.85 -6.36
C PHE A 167 -1.07 -5.91 -7.52
N GLY A 168 -0.25 -4.89 -7.26
CA GLY A 168 0.18 -3.94 -8.28
C GLY A 168 1.04 -4.57 -9.38
N MET A 169 1.87 -5.57 -9.06
CA MET A 169 2.63 -6.32 -10.06
C MET A 169 1.71 -7.18 -10.92
N LEU A 170 0.76 -7.90 -10.30
CA LEU A 170 -0.24 -8.71 -11.02
C LEU A 170 -1.07 -7.86 -11.99
N SER A 171 -1.55 -6.70 -11.53
CA SER A 171 -2.30 -5.74 -12.35
C SER A 171 -1.51 -5.26 -13.57
N ARG A 172 -0.23 -4.89 -13.38
CA ARG A 172 0.65 -4.48 -14.48
C ARG A 172 0.97 -5.63 -15.43
N LEU A 173 1.18 -6.84 -14.91
CA LEU A 173 1.45 -8.03 -15.72
C LEU A 173 0.25 -8.34 -16.60
N TYR A 174 -0.96 -8.37 -16.01
CA TYR A 174 -2.23 -8.56 -16.71
C TYR A 174 -2.44 -7.53 -17.83
N ALA A 175 -2.24 -6.24 -17.54
CA ALA A 175 -2.39 -5.17 -18.54
C ALA A 175 -1.47 -5.36 -19.77
N ASN A 176 -0.32 -6.03 -19.59
CA ASN A 176 0.66 -6.26 -20.64
C ASN A 176 0.46 -7.57 -21.43
N LEU A 177 -0.41 -8.48 -20.97
CA LEU A 177 -0.68 -9.75 -21.67
C LEU A 177 -1.27 -9.50 -23.05
N LYS A 178 -0.76 -10.21 -24.07
CA LYS A 178 -1.36 -10.25 -25.42
C LYS A 178 -2.73 -10.91 -25.33
N THR A 179 -3.74 -10.16 -25.74
CA THR A 179 -5.14 -10.63 -25.84
C THR A 179 -5.24 -11.60 -27.00
#